data_AF-A0A538SIT7-F1
#
_entry.id   AF-A0A538SIT7-F1
#
_cell.length_a   1.000
_cell.length_b   1.000
_cell.length_c   1.000
_cell.angle_alpha   90.00
_cell.angle_beta   90.00
_cell.angle_gamma   90.00
#
_symmetry.space_group_name_H-M   'P 1'
#
loop_
_entity.id
_entity.type
_entity.pdbx_description
1 polymer ?
#
loop_
_entity_poly.entity_id
_entity_poly.type
_entity_poly.pdbx_seq_one_letter_code
_entity_poly.pdbx_strand_id
1 'polypeptide(L)'
;MCRQGISGTPHACARIGNAGPLPEPIAKAVSSGNLVAAAVLSGNRNFEGRVHPLTRANYLASPPLVVAYALAGTVDIDLEREPLGVGRDGRPVFLRDLWPTQREIADTIAGALKPEQFSEEYGNVFDGNPRWNAIPVGEGERYPWDPKSTYIHEPPFFQGLSRESALLADIRGARVLVMLGDSVTTDHISPAGDIAEDAPAGRWLKSRGIVKRDFNSYGSRRGNDLVMVRGTFANIRLKNLLVPGSEGNVTVHLPDGERMSVFDAAERYRAENVPLLVLAGKEYGSGSSRDWAAKGTLLLGARAVLAESYERIHRSNLVGMGVLPLQYENGQSAESLSLSGREGFDVTGLSGGLSPRMKVTVRARREDGATLSFTAIARLDTPVEVDYYRNGGILPAVLRKLAQG
;
A
#
# COMPACT_ATOMS: atom_id res chain seq x y z
N MET A 1 12.56 -21.87 22.50
CA MET A 1 12.44 -21.24 21.16
C MET A 1 13.00 -22.13 20.05
N CYS A 2 14.32 -22.32 19.90
CA CYS A 2 14.87 -23.03 18.73
C CYS A 2 14.36 -24.46 18.53
N ARG A 3 14.18 -25.25 19.61
CA ARG A 3 13.60 -26.60 19.54
C ARG A 3 12.15 -26.64 19.04
N GLN A 4 11.43 -25.51 19.12
CA GLN A 4 10.06 -25.35 18.67
C GLN A 4 9.98 -24.67 17.29
N GLY A 5 11.08 -24.68 16.53
CA GLY A 5 11.16 -24.03 15.22
C GLY A 5 11.26 -22.49 15.25
N ILE A 6 11.35 -21.88 16.44
CA ILE A 6 11.52 -20.43 16.58
C ILE A 6 13.02 -20.12 16.69
N SER A 7 13.64 -19.85 15.55
CA SER A 7 15.02 -19.38 15.46
C SER A 7 15.08 -17.86 15.32
N GLY A 8 16.21 -17.26 15.69
CA GLY A 8 16.49 -15.86 15.38
C GLY A 8 16.48 -15.66 13.86
N THR A 9 15.54 -14.85 13.36
CA THR A 9 15.55 -14.33 11.99
C THR A 9 16.25 -12.96 11.97
N PRO A 10 16.67 -12.43 10.80
CA PRO A 10 17.25 -11.10 10.72
C PRO A 10 16.38 -10.06 11.44
N HIS A 11 17.03 -9.12 12.16
CA HIS A 11 16.38 -8.00 12.86
C HIS A 11 15.80 -6.99 11.87
N ALA A 12 14.79 -7.42 11.11
CA ALA A 12 14.09 -6.64 10.11
C ALA A 12 12.58 -6.87 10.27
N CYS A 13 11.78 -5.93 9.75
CA CYS A 13 10.33 -6.07 9.84
C CYS A 13 9.84 -7.17 8.88
N ALA A 14 9.68 -8.41 9.37
CA ALA A 14 8.98 -9.48 8.63
C ALA A 14 7.45 -9.24 8.59
N ARG A 15 6.93 -8.44 9.54
CA ARG A 15 5.49 -8.14 9.76
C ARG A 15 4.81 -7.29 8.66
N ILE A 16 5.52 -7.02 7.56
CA ILE A 16 4.99 -6.30 6.38
C ILE A 16 4.59 -7.21 5.23
N GLY A 17 4.55 -8.53 5.44
CA GLY A 17 4.27 -9.51 4.39
C GLY A 17 5.51 -10.13 3.76
N ASN A 18 6.69 -9.89 4.34
CA ASN A 18 7.93 -10.57 3.97
C ASN A 18 8.03 -11.92 4.69
N ALA A 19 6.99 -12.74 4.58
CA ALA A 19 6.91 -14.04 5.26
C ALA A 19 7.73 -15.14 4.56
N GLY A 20 8.16 -14.91 3.32
CA GLY A 20 8.79 -15.95 2.50
C GLY A 20 7.78 -16.99 2.00
N PRO A 21 8.22 -17.99 1.22
CA PRO A 21 7.36 -19.04 0.70
C PRO A 21 7.02 -20.08 1.77
N LEU A 22 5.78 -20.58 1.75
CA LEU A 22 5.43 -21.82 2.44
C LEU A 22 6.10 -23.03 1.73
N PRO A 23 6.44 -24.11 2.47
CA PRO A 23 6.87 -25.36 1.88
C PRO A 23 5.89 -25.85 0.81
N GLU A 24 6.41 -26.30 -0.34
CA GLU A 24 5.60 -26.69 -1.51
C GLU A 24 4.48 -27.69 -1.19
N PRO A 25 4.69 -28.75 -0.38
CA PRO A 25 3.61 -29.66 -0.01
C PRO A 25 2.45 -28.98 0.72
N ILE A 26 2.75 -28.00 1.59
CA ILE A 26 1.74 -27.23 2.34
C ILE A 26 1.00 -26.30 1.38
N ALA A 27 1.73 -25.57 0.53
CA ALA A 27 1.14 -24.67 -0.45
C ALA A 27 0.16 -25.41 -1.37
N LYS A 28 0.57 -26.57 -1.87
CA LYS A 28 -0.26 -27.44 -2.72
C LYS A 28 -1.51 -27.91 -1.98
N ALA A 29 -1.38 -28.38 -0.74
CA ALA A 29 -2.52 -28.85 0.06
C ALA A 29 -3.55 -27.75 0.31
N VAL A 30 -3.10 -26.54 0.66
CA VAL A 30 -3.99 -25.38 0.88
C VAL A 30 -4.75 -25.02 -0.40
N SER A 31 -4.04 -24.93 -1.53
CA SER A 31 -4.66 -24.57 -2.81
C SER A 31 -5.58 -25.66 -3.37
N SER A 32 -5.16 -26.92 -3.38
CA SER A 32 -5.95 -28.02 -3.95
C SER A 32 -7.16 -28.38 -3.08
N GLY A 33 -7.03 -28.24 -1.76
CA GLY A 33 -8.11 -28.50 -0.81
C GLY A 33 -9.05 -27.32 -0.61
N ASN A 34 -8.80 -26.17 -1.25
CA ASN A 34 -9.52 -24.91 -1.00
C ASN A 34 -9.65 -24.58 0.51
N LEU A 35 -8.58 -24.82 1.25
CA LEU A 35 -8.58 -24.71 2.72
C LEU A 35 -8.49 -23.24 3.15
N VAL A 36 -9.17 -22.91 4.25
CA VAL A 36 -8.98 -21.64 4.94
C VAL A 36 -7.78 -21.78 5.88
N ALA A 37 -6.58 -21.62 5.34
CA ALA A 37 -5.36 -21.63 6.16
C ALA A 37 -5.26 -20.36 7.01
N ALA A 38 -4.85 -20.55 8.27
CA ALA A 38 -4.71 -19.48 9.26
C ALA A 38 -3.24 -19.12 9.52
N ALA A 39 -2.96 -17.84 9.72
CA ALA A 39 -1.71 -17.35 10.30
C ALA A 39 -1.99 -16.66 11.64
N VAL A 40 -1.14 -16.91 12.64
CA VAL A 40 -1.18 -16.20 13.92
C VAL A 40 0.12 -15.42 14.09
N LEU A 41 0.02 -14.13 14.39
CA LEU A 41 1.20 -13.26 14.47
C LEU A 41 1.11 -12.24 15.61
N SER A 42 2.25 -11.91 16.19
CA SER A 42 2.43 -10.83 17.18
C SER A 42 2.68 -9.47 16.51
N GLY A 43 1.95 -9.24 15.42
CA GLY A 43 1.94 -7.97 14.69
C GLY A 43 0.82 -7.05 15.14
N ASN A 44 0.57 -6.03 14.32
CA ASN A 44 -0.49 -5.05 14.54
C ASN A 44 -1.46 -4.93 13.34
N ARG A 45 -1.29 -5.77 12.31
CA ARG A 45 -2.11 -5.77 11.09
C ARG A 45 -2.26 -7.19 10.55
N ASN A 46 -3.47 -7.53 10.11
CA ASN A 46 -3.85 -8.87 9.67
C ASN A 46 -4.78 -8.84 8.43
N PHE A 47 -4.68 -7.79 7.61
CA PHE A 47 -5.46 -7.68 6.37
C PHE A 47 -5.25 -8.89 5.44
N GLU A 48 -6.30 -9.28 4.73
CA GLU A 48 -6.24 -10.39 3.77
C GLU A 48 -5.17 -10.16 2.70
N GLY A 49 -4.38 -11.19 2.39
CA GLY A 49 -3.30 -11.13 1.40
C GLY A 49 -2.06 -10.34 1.84
N ARG A 50 -2.06 -9.70 3.02
CA ARG A 50 -0.89 -8.96 3.53
C ARG A 50 0.14 -9.85 4.20
N VAL A 51 -0.29 -10.84 5.01
CA VAL A 51 0.64 -11.69 5.77
C VAL A 51 1.32 -12.71 4.85
N HIS A 52 0.51 -13.50 4.14
CA HIS A 52 0.96 -14.43 3.11
C HIS A 52 -0.18 -14.62 2.09
N PRO A 53 0.09 -14.82 0.78
CA PRO A 53 -0.95 -14.98 -0.24
C PRO A 53 -1.89 -16.18 -0.01
N LEU A 54 -1.37 -17.23 0.62
CA LEU A 54 -2.11 -18.48 0.90
C LEU A 54 -2.84 -18.49 2.26
N THR A 55 -2.78 -17.42 3.06
CA THR A 55 -3.46 -17.36 4.36
C THR A 55 -4.67 -16.43 4.32
N ARG A 56 -5.86 -17.02 4.34
CA ARG A 56 -7.14 -16.29 4.27
C ARG A 56 -7.57 -15.79 5.65
N ALA A 57 -7.25 -16.52 6.71
CA ALA A 57 -7.49 -16.10 8.08
C ALA A 57 -6.17 -15.65 8.73
N ASN A 58 -6.14 -14.47 9.34
CA ASN A 58 -4.94 -13.94 9.97
C ASN A 58 -5.32 -13.34 11.33
N TYR A 59 -4.68 -13.79 12.41
CA TYR A 59 -5.03 -13.40 13.79
C TYR A 59 -3.87 -12.67 14.46
N LEU A 60 -4.20 -11.56 15.11
CA LEU A 60 -3.27 -10.84 15.97
C LEU A 60 -3.34 -11.42 17.37
N ALA A 61 -2.21 -11.85 17.91
CA ALA A 61 -2.12 -12.45 19.23
C ALA A 61 -0.84 -12.04 19.96
N SER A 62 -0.81 -12.20 21.28
CA SER A 62 0.42 -11.99 22.06
C SER A 62 1.50 -13.00 21.64
N PRO A 63 2.80 -12.67 21.79
CA PRO A 63 3.88 -13.62 21.50
C PRO A 63 3.71 -15.03 22.10
N PRO A 64 3.30 -15.22 23.38
CA PRO A 64 3.06 -16.57 23.90
C PRO A 64 1.88 -17.29 23.24
N LEU A 65 0.82 -16.58 22.82
CA LEU A 65 -0.27 -17.21 22.07
C LEU A 65 0.17 -17.67 20.67
N VAL A 66 1.08 -16.95 20.01
CA VAL A 66 1.66 -17.40 18.73
C VAL A 66 2.33 -18.77 18.92
N VAL A 67 3.06 -18.96 20.03
CA VAL A 67 3.68 -20.25 20.37
C VAL A 67 2.61 -21.31 20.67
N ALA A 68 1.57 -20.96 21.44
CA ALA A 68 0.49 -21.90 21.76
C ALA A 68 -0.22 -22.41 20.51
N TYR A 69 -0.60 -21.54 19.58
CA TYR A 69 -1.22 -21.94 18.31
C TYR A 69 -0.27 -22.70 17.38
N ALA A 70 1.03 -22.40 17.41
CA ALA A 70 2.03 -23.18 16.68
C ALA A 70 2.17 -24.61 17.23
N LEU A 71 2.06 -24.78 18.55
CA LEU A 71 2.04 -26.10 19.20
C LEU A 71 0.76 -26.88 18.91
N ALA A 72 -0.40 -26.21 18.99
CA ALA A 72 -1.70 -26.82 18.68
C ALA A 72 -1.84 -27.20 17.20
N GLY A 73 -1.19 -26.45 16.29
CA GLY A 73 -1.25 -26.67 14.85
C GLY A 73 -2.57 -26.26 14.19
N THR A 74 -3.52 -25.69 14.96
CA THR A 74 -4.82 -25.21 14.48
C THR A 74 -5.27 -24.00 15.31
N VAL A 75 -6.07 -23.13 14.72
CA VAL A 75 -6.80 -22.05 15.43
C VAL A 75 -8.20 -22.48 15.85
N ASP A 76 -8.67 -23.63 15.36
CA ASP A 76 -9.94 -24.26 15.72
C ASP A 76 -9.71 -25.20 16.91
N ILE A 77 -9.47 -24.61 18.08
CA ILE A 77 -9.19 -25.32 19.33
C ILE A 77 -9.71 -24.48 20.52
N ASP A 78 -10.36 -25.14 21.47
CA ASP A 78 -10.68 -24.56 22.77
C ASP A 78 -9.45 -24.71 23.70
N LEU A 79 -8.62 -23.66 23.76
CA LEU A 79 -7.39 -23.65 24.58
C LEU A 79 -7.63 -23.83 26.09
N GLU A 80 -8.87 -23.68 26.59
CA GLU A 80 -9.20 -23.92 27.99
C GLU A 80 -9.51 -25.40 28.25
N ARG A 81 -10.15 -26.08 27.30
CA ARG A 81 -10.72 -27.43 27.46
C ARG A 81 -9.99 -28.52 26.71
N GLU A 82 -9.23 -28.18 25.69
CA GLU A 82 -8.50 -29.14 24.85
C GLU A 82 -7.00 -29.08 25.15
N PRO A 83 -6.31 -30.24 25.19
CA PRO A 83 -4.87 -30.27 25.40
C PRO A 83 -4.12 -29.80 24.15
N LEU A 84 -3.00 -29.10 24.35
CA LEU A 84 -2.06 -28.72 23.28
C LEU A 84 -1.32 -29.93 22.70
N GLY A 85 -1.23 -31.02 23.47
CA GLY A 85 -0.58 -32.25 23.09
C GLY A 85 -0.47 -33.22 24.25
N VAL A 86 0.25 -34.32 24.02
CA VAL A 86 0.50 -35.35 25.02
C VAL A 86 1.96 -35.28 25.46
N GLY A 87 2.17 -35.22 26.78
CA GLY A 87 3.49 -35.23 27.40
C GLY A 87 4.23 -36.56 27.19
N ARG A 88 5.53 -36.56 27.44
CA ARG A 88 6.36 -37.78 27.35
C ARG A 88 5.93 -38.86 28.34
N ASP A 89 5.24 -38.47 29.39
CA ASP A 89 4.63 -39.32 30.40
C ASP A 89 3.23 -39.82 30.02
N GLY A 90 2.76 -39.53 28.81
CA GLY A 90 1.44 -39.91 28.32
C GLY A 90 0.28 -39.05 28.84
N ARG A 91 0.56 -38.00 29.63
CA ARG A 91 -0.50 -37.14 30.19
C ARG A 91 -0.86 -36.00 29.22
N PRO A 92 -2.15 -35.60 29.14
CA PRO A 92 -2.54 -34.42 28.39
C PRO A 92 -1.92 -33.15 28.99
N VAL A 93 -1.35 -32.29 28.15
CA VAL A 93 -0.76 -31.00 28.54
C VAL A 93 -1.65 -29.88 28.01
N PHE A 94 -2.17 -29.06 28.91
CA PHE A 94 -3.04 -27.92 28.59
C PHE A 94 -2.25 -26.61 28.55
N LEU A 95 -2.85 -25.56 27.97
CA LEU A 95 -2.23 -24.23 27.95
C LEU A 95 -1.89 -23.73 29.37
N ARG A 96 -2.80 -23.94 30.32
CA ARG A 96 -2.62 -23.58 31.74
C ARG A 96 -1.41 -24.23 32.40
N ASP A 97 -0.97 -25.38 31.90
CA ASP A 97 0.18 -26.09 32.46
C ASP A 97 1.52 -25.48 31.98
N LEU A 98 1.49 -24.70 30.90
CA LEU A 98 2.68 -24.09 30.27
C LEU A 98 2.72 -22.57 30.42
N TRP A 99 1.60 -21.93 30.74
CA TRP A 99 1.48 -20.48 30.73
C TRP A 99 2.22 -19.85 31.91
N PRO A 100 3.23 -18.99 31.68
CA PRO A 100 3.99 -18.39 32.77
C PRO A 100 3.14 -17.37 33.54
N THR A 101 3.32 -17.36 34.86
CA THR A 101 2.71 -16.34 35.71
C THR A 101 3.38 -14.98 35.52
N GLN A 102 2.68 -13.89 35.85
CA GLN A 102 3.26 -12.55 35.77
C GLN A 102 4.49 -12.38 36.66
N ARG A 103 4.52 -13.09 37.80
CA ARG A 103 5.67 -13.08 38.71
C ARG A 103 6.89 -13.75 38.08
N GLU A 104 6.72 -14.94 37.50
CA GLU A 104 7.82 -15.64 36.81
C GLU A 104 8.39 -14.81 35.66
N ILE A 105 7.53 -14.10 34.92
CA ILE A 105 7.96 -13.17 33.85
C ILE A 105 8.77 -12.02 34.45
N ALA A 106 8.27 -11.35 35.49
CA ALA A 106 8.94 -10.22 36.12
C ALA A 106 10.30 -10.62 36.73
N ASP A 107 10.34 -11.73 37.45
CA ASP A 107 11.56 -12.27 38.07
C ASP A 107 12.60 -12.64 36.99
N THR A 108 12.15 -13.22 35.87
CA THR A 108 13.03 -13.53 34.73
C THR A 108 13.59 -12.27 34.07
N ILE A 109 12.75 -11.24 33.84
CA ILE A 109 13.18 -9.96 33.27
C ILE A 109 14.23 -9.31 34.16
N ALA A 110 14.00 -9.25 35.47
CA ALA A 110 14.91 -8.65 36.44
C ALA A 110 16.26 -9.39 36.53
N GLY A 111 16.27 -10.73 36.37
CA GLY A 111 17.50 -11.52 36.40
C GLY A 111 18.26 -11.54 35.07
N ALA A 112 17.58 -11.32 33.94
CA ALA A 112 18.16 -11.50 32.60
C ALA A 112 18.58 -10.19 31.90
N LEU A 113 17.90 -9.07 32.16
CA LEU A 113 18.21 -7.79 31.52
C LEU A 113 19.21 -6.98 32.35
N LYS A 114 20.37 -6.68 31.75
CA LYS A 114 21.42 -5.89 32.37
C LYS A 114 21.73 -4.65 31.52
N PRO A 115 21.98 -3.47 32.12
CA PRO A 115 22.31 -2.25 31.38
C PRO A 115 23.47 -2.41 30.40
N GLU A 116 24.46 -3.24 30.74
CA GLU A 116 25.66 -3.46 29.93
C GLU A 116 25.33 -4.09 28.57
N GLN A 117 24.30 -4.93 28.49
CA GLN A 117 23.85 -5.53 27.22
C GLN A 117 23.37 -4.46 26.25
N PHE A 118 22.70 -3.41 26.74
CA PHE A 118 22.27 -2.29 25.89
C PHE A 118 23.48 -1.47 25.44
N SER A 119 24.40 -1.16 26.34
CA SER A 119 25.63 -0.43 25.99
C SER A 119 26.47 -1.18 24.96
N GLU A 120 26.57 -2.50 25.06
CA GLU A 120 27.29 -3.35 24.10
C GLU A 120 26.61 -3.35 22.72
N GLU A 121 25.30 -3.61 22.65
CA GLU A 121 24.56 -3.67 21.38
C GLU A 121 24.49 -2.31 20.66
N TYR A 122 24.31 -1.20 21.41
CA TYR A 122 24.24 0.15 20.82
C TYR A 122 25.62 0.80 20.63
N GLY A 123 26.67 0.30 21.28
CA GLY A 123 28.02 0.84 21.20
C GLY A 123 28.66 0.69 19.81
N ASN A 124 28.13 -0.22 18.98
CA ASN A 124 28.76 -0.59 17.70
C ASN A 124 27.80 -0.45 16.49
N VAL A 125 26.86 0.48 16.55
CA VAL A 125 25.83 0.66 15.50
C VAL A 125 26.44 1.05 14.14
N PHE A 126 27.55 1.80 14.13
CA PHE A 126 28.19 2.25 12.89
C PHE A 126 29.21 1.25 12.36
N ASP A 127 29.98 0.60 13.24
CA ASP A 127 31.13 -0.21 12.83
C ASP A 127 30.88 -1.73 12.95
N GLY A 128 29.75 -2.15 13.50
CA GLY A 128 29.50 -3.54 13.88
C GLY A 128 29.26 -4.50 12.72
N ASN A 129 29.08 -4.01 11.49
CA ASN A 129 28.88 -4.85 10.31
C ASN A 129 29.97 -4.61 9.25
N PRO A 130 31.00 -5.47 9.20
CA PRO A 130 32.08 -5.35 8.22
C PRO A 130 31.60 -5.37 6.76
N ARG A 131 30.48 -6.05 6.46
CA ARG A 131 29.91 -6.06 5.11
C ARG A 131 29.28 -4.73 4.74
N TRP A 132 28.65 -4.04 5.70
CA TRP A 132 28.12 -2.69 5.50
C TRP A 132 29.26 -1.70 5.25
N ASN A 133 30.30 -1.76 6.08
CA ASN A 133 31.45 -0.86 5.98
C ASN A 133 32.26 -1.05 4.70
N ALA A 134 32.21 -2.25 4.11
CA ALA A 134 32.89 -2.57 2.86
C ALA A 134 32.13 -2.11 1.59
N ILE A 135 30.90 -1.58 1.70
CA ILE A 135 30.14 -1.09 0.55
C ILE A 135 30.83 0.16 0.01
N PRO A 136 31.30 0.16 -1.26
CA PRO A 136 31.88 1.35 -1.86
C PRO A 136 30.85 2.48 -1.91
N VAL A 137 31.23 3.67 -1.45
CA VAL A 137 30.39 4.88 -1.51
C VAL A 137 30.92 5.81 -2.60
N GLY A 138 30.01 6.44 -3.35
CA GLY A 138 30.36 7.51 -4.26
C GLY A 138 30.56 8.83 -3.52
N GLU A 139 31.48 9.66 -4.00
CA GLU A 139 31.66 11.04 -3.52
C GLU A 139 30.89 12.02 -4.41
N GLY A 140 30.38 13.11 -3.82
CA GLY A 140 29.73 14.21 -4.54
C GLY A 140 28.29 14.52 -4.09
N GLU A 141 27.82 15.72 -4.44
CA GLU A 141 26.49 16.21 -4.05
C GLU A 141 25.35 15.71 -4.96
N ARG A 142 25.68 15.21 -6.16
CA ARG A 142 24.70 14.72 -7.15
C ARG A 142 24.80 13.21 -7.30
N TYR A 143 23.64 12.54 -7.24
CA TYR A 143 23.58 11.10 -7.40
C TYR A 143 23.82 10.69 -8.87
N PRO A 144 24.81 9.82 -9.16
CA PRO A 144 25.08 9.37 -10.53
C PRO A 144 24.08 8.28 -10.94
N TRP A 145 22.94 8.69 -11.49
CA TRP A 145 21.89 7.76 -11.92
C TRP A 145 22.41 6.74 -12.94
N ASP A 146 22.24 5.45 -12.64
CA ASP A 146 22.54 4.37 -13.58
C ASP A 146 21.27 3.97 -14.36
N PRO A 147 21.19 4.21 -15.69
CA PRO A 147 20.03 3.85 -16.50
C PRO A 147 19.81 2.33 -16.64
N LYS A 148 20.80 1.50 -16.24
CA LYS A 148 20.67 0.05 -16.20
C LYS A 148 20.05 -0.45 -14.90
N SER A 149 20.11 0.35 -13.82
CA SER A 149 19.60 -0.01 -12.51
C SER A 149 18.13 -0.37 -12.56
N THR A 150 17.77 -1.47 -11.90
CA THR A 150 16.38 -1.89 -11.70
C THR A 150 15.89 -1.60 -10.29
N TYR A 151 16.71 -0.97 -9.44
CA TYR A 151 16.38 -0.63 -8.06
C TYR A 151 16.25 0.87 -7.80
N ILE A 152 17.10 1.68 -8.44
CA ILE A 152 17.16 3.13 -8.26
C ILE A 152 17.01 3.76 -9.65
N HIS A 153 15.97 4.55 -9.86
CA HIS A 153 15.68 5.24 -11.11
C HIS A 153 15.37 6.72 -10.81
N GLU A 154 15.75 7.61 -11.71
CA GLU A 154 15.47 9.04 -11.58
C GLU A 154 13.97 9.29 -11.81
N PRO A 155 13.21 9.69 -10.77
CA PRO A 155 11.78 9.79 -10.91
C PRO A 155 11.36 11.05 -11.67
N PRO A 156 10.23 11.02 -12.41
CA PRO A 156 9.84 12.12 -13.29
C PRO A 156 9.21 13.33 -12.56
N PHE A 157 9.22 13.38 -11.22
CA PHE A 157 8.47 14.38 -10.44
C PHE A 157 8.86 15.84 -10.71
N PHE A 158 10.07 16.09 -11.22
CA PHE A 158 10.59 17.43 -11.50
C PHE A 158 10.75 17.70 -13.00
N GLN A 159 10.39 16.75 -13.87
CA GLN A 159 10.52 16.93 -15.32
C GLN A 159 9.58 18.05 -15.79
N GLY A 160 10.11 19.02 -16.53
CA GLY A 160 9.35 20.17 -17.02
C GLY A 160 8.94 21.19 -15.95
N LEU A 161 9.54 21.14 -14.75
CA LEU A 161 9.23 22.09 -13.68
C LEU A 161 9.70 23.51 -14.02
N SER A 162 8.77 24.46 -14.04
CA SER A 162 9.05 25.90 -14.14
C SER A 162 9.31 26.54 -12.77
N ARG A 163 10.09 27.64 -12.77
CA ARG A 163 10.36 28.46 -11.57
C ARG A 163 9.09 29.02 -10.94
N GLU A 164 8.14 29.44 -11.77
CA GLU A 164 6.82 29.91 -11.34
C GLU A 164 5.82 28.76 -11.37
N SER A 165 4.80 28.81 -10.53
CA SER A 165 3.74 27.81 -10.57
C SER A 165 2.75 28.11 -11.71
N ALA A 166 2.24 27.04 -12.33
CA ALA A 166 1.17 27.15 -13.31
C ALA A 166 -0.13 27.66 -12.64
N LEU A 167 -0.97 28.32 -13.43
CA LEU A 167 -2.30 28.69 -13.00
C LEU A 167 -3.13 27.43 -12.71
N LEU A 168 -3.91 27.47 -11.63
CA LEU A 168 -4.87 26.40 -11.32
C LEU A 168 -5.90 26.28 -12.44
N ALA A 169 -6.07 25.07 -12.95
CA ALA A 169 -7.04 24.74 -13.99
C ALA A 169 -8.10 23.78 -13.43
N ASP A 170 -9.31 23.88 -13.98
CA ASP A 170 -10.35 22.88 -13.80
C ASP A 170 -9.92 21.53 -14.39
N ILE A 171 -10.38 20.43 -13.81
CA ILE A 171 -10.20 19.08 -14.39
C ILE A 171 -11.39 18.85 -15.32
N ARG A 172 -11.15 18.58 -16.60
CA ARG A 172 -12.22 18.40 -17.59
C ARG A 172 -12.06 17.12 -18.39
N GLY A 173 -13.17 16.48 -18.72
CA GLY A 173 -13.22 15.27 -19.52
C GLY A 173 -12.55 14.06 -18.87
N ALA A 174 -12.49 14.03 -17.54
CA ALA A 174 -11.78 12.96 -16.85
C ALA A 174 -12.55 11.64 -16.87
N ARG A 175 -11.81 10.54 -16.87
CA ARG A 175 -12.34 9.17 -16.82
C ARG A 175 -11.96 8.47 -15.52
N VAL A 176 -12.85 7.62 -15.02
CA VAL A 176 -12.57 6.84 -13.81
C VAL A 176 -11.65 5.68 -14.18
N LEU A 177 -10.47 5.63 -13.56
CA LEU A 177 -9.51 4.55 -13.75
C LEU A 177 -9.89 3.31 -12.91
N VAL A 178 -10.31 3.54 -11.67
CA VAL A 178 -10.81 2.51 -10.76
C VAL A 178 -11.95 3.08 -9.91
N MET A 179 -12.97 2.27 -9.66
CA MET A 179 -14.06 2.56 -8.75
C MET A 179 -14.04 1.53 -7.62
N LEU A 180 -13.91 1.98 -6.39
CA LEU A 180 -13.61 1.13 -5.25
C LEU A 180 -14.67 1.28 -4.16
N GLY A 181 -14.81 0.24 -3.33
CA GLY A 181 -15.70 0.26 -2.16
C GLY A 181 -15.07 0.90 -0.93
N ASP A 182 -15.55 0.46 0.23
CA ASP A 182 -15.09 0.92 1.55
C ASP A 182 -13.75 0.30 1.98
N SER A 183 -13.07 0.97 2.91
CA SER A 183 -11.89 0.52 3.65
C SER A 183 -10.73 0.02 2.77
N VAL A 184 -10.57 0.64 1.60
CA VAL A 184 -9.44 0.38 0.70
C VAL A 184 -8.14 0.82 1.38
N THR A 185 -7.37 -0.16 1.86
CA THR A 185 -6.06 0.10 2.47
C THR A 185 -4.98 0.55 1.47
N THR A 186 -3.91 1.16 1.97
CA THR A 186 -2.72 1.47 1.14
C THR A 186 -1.98 0.23 0.62
N ASP A 187 -2.25 -0.98 1.14
CA ASP A 187 -1.76 -2.23 0.55
C ASP A 187 -2.51 -2.58 -0.73
N HIS A 188 -3.78 -2.19 -0.86
CA HIS A 188 -4.53 -2.35 -2.11
C HIS A 188 -4.02 -1.37 -3.18
N ILE A 189 -3.75 -0.13 -2.77
CA ILE A 189 -3.29 0.95 -3.66
C ILE A 189 -1.82 0.74 -4.07
N SER A 190 -0.95 0.37 -3.13
CA SER A 190 0.49 0.18 -3.35
C SER A 190 0.98 -1.05 -2.57
N PRO A 191 0.84 -2.26 -3.14
CA PRO A 191 1.32 -3.49 -2.52
C PRO A 191 2.84 -3.44 -2.29
N ALA A 192 3.31 -4.14 -1.25
CA ALA A 192 4.74 -4.21 -0.92
C ALA A 192 5.32 -5.63 -1.03
N GLY A 193 4.46 -6.64 -1.22
CA GLY A 193 4.84 -8.06 -1.26
C GLY A 193 5.38 -8.51 -2.62
N ASP A 194 5.15 -9.79 -2.92
CA ASP A 194 5.63 -10.45 -4.14
C ASP A 194 5.12 -9.78 -5.43
N ILE A 195 5.92 -9.87 -6.50
CA ILE A 195 5.60 -9.34 -7.83
C ILE A 195 5.24 -10.52 -8.74
N ALA A 196 3.97 -10.68 -9.11
CA ALA A 196 3.56 -11.74 -10.02
C ALA A 196 4.25 -11.64 -11.39
N GLU A 197 4.55 -12.78 -12.01
CA GLU A 197 5.36 -12.84 -13.24
C GLU A 197 4.64 -12.28 -14.48
N ASP A 198 3.34 -12.49 -14.53
CA ASP A 198 2.42 -12.03 -15.56
C ASP A 198 1.95 -10.59 -15.35
N ALA A 199 2.10 -10.01 -14.15
CA ALA A 199 1.76 -8.63 -13.87
C ALA A 199 2.65 -7.63 -14.65
N PRO A 200 2.17 -6.39 -14.90
CA PRO A 200 2.93 -5.38 -15.66
C PRO A 200 4.36 -5.16 -15.16
N ALA A 201 4.55 -5.09 -13.84
CA ALA A 201 5.88 -4.96 -13.22
C ALA A 201 6.77 -6.18 -13.48
N GLY A 202 6.21 -7.40 -13.41
CA GLY A 202 6.92 -8.63 -13.71
C GLY A 202 7.35 -8.73 -15.18
N ARG A 203 6.45 -8.35 -16.11
CA ARG A 203 6.78 -8.27 -17.54
C ARG A 203 7.91 -7.27 -17.81
N TRP A 204 7.90 -6.12 -17.14
CA TRP A 204 8.98 -5.12 -17.24
C TRP A 204 10.31 -5.64 -16.68
N LEU A 205 10.30 -6.34 -15.53
CA LEU A 205 11.53 -6.94 -14.98
C LEU A 205 12.10 -8.02 -15.91
N LYS A 206 11.25 -8.85 -16.52
CA LYS A 206 11.67 -9.85 -17.52
C LYS A 206 12.25 -9.22 -18.77
N SER A 207 11.66 -8.14 -19.28
CA SER A 207 12.21 -7.44 -20.44
C SER A 207 13.58 -6.80 -20.15
N ARG A 208 13.93 -6.61 -18.88
CA ARG A 208 15.26 -6.20 -18.40
C ARG A 208 16.19 -7.38 -18.07
N GLY A 209 15.80 -8.61 -18.40
CA GLY A 209 16.60 -9.82 -18.18
C GLY A 209 16.60 -10.35 -16.74
N ILE A 210 15.73 -9.84 -15.87
CA ILE A 210 15.63 -10.32 -14.48
C ILE A 210 14.74 -11.57 -14.44
N VAL A 211 15.19 -12.61 -13.76
CA VAL A 211 14.43 -13.85 -13.54
C VAL A 211 13.53 -13.73 -12.30
N LYS A 212 12.43 -14.50 -12.23
CA LYS A 212 11.43 -14.42 -11.15
C LYS A 212 12.01 -14.49 -9.73
N ARG A 213 12.99 -15.36 -9.47
CA ARG A 213 13.65 -15.46 -8.16
C ARG A 213 14.34 -14.15 -7.72
N ASP A 214 14.73 -13.32 -8.68
CA ASP A 214 15.47 -12.07 -8.48
C ASP A 214 14.55 -10.83 -8.62
N PHE A 215 13.24 -11.03 -8.76
CA PHE A 215 12.27 -9.92 -8.75
C PHE A 215 12.29 -9.16 -7.43
N ASN A 216 12.52 -9.88 -6.33
CA ASN A 216 12.36 -9.37 -4.97
C ASN A 216 10.91 -8.89 -4.76
N SER A 217 10.66 -8.01 -3.80
CA SER A 217 9.31 -7.50 -3.50
C SER A 217 9.09 -6.09 -4.05
N TYR A 218 7.83 -5.67 -4.21
CA TYR A 218 7.51 -4.27 -4.50
C TYR A 218 8.12 -3.32 -3.45
N GLY A 219 8.16 -3.72 -2.18
CA GLY A 219 8.80 -2.95 -1.11
C GLY A 219 10.28 -2.66 -1.37
N SER A 220 11.01 -3.62 -1.93
CA SER A 220 12.43 -3.45 -2.29
C SER A 220 12.66 -2.57 -3.53
N ARG A 221 11.62 -2.40 -4.37
CA ARG A 221 11.68 -1.66 -5.64
C ARG A 221 11.23 -0.21 -5.52
N ARG A 222 11.03 0.30 -4.29
CA ARG A 222 10.54 1.67 -4.02
C ARG A 222 11.42 2.80 -4.57
N GLY A 223 12.70 2.54 -4.84
CA GLY A 223 13.58 3.49 -5.50
C GLY A 223 13.40 3.58 -7.02
N ASN A 224 12.53 2.74 -7.60
CA ASN A 224 12.31 2.65 -9.03
C ASN A 224 10.84 2.90 -9.38
N ASP A 225 10.53 4.10 -9.85
CA ASP A 225 9.17 4.48 -10.23
C ASP A 225 8.58 3.64 -11.36
N LEU A 226 9.42 3.16 -12.29
CA LEU A 226 8.97 2.32 -13.40
C LEU A 226 8.36 1.00 -12.90
N VAL A 227 8.86 0.44 -11.79
CA VAL A 227 8.27 -0.75 -11.16
C VAL A 227 7.06 -0.37 -10.31
N MET A 228 7.17 0.69 -9.52
CA MET A 228 6.15 1.04 -8.55
C MET A 228 4.85 1.57 -9.18
N VAL A 229 4.93 2.32 -10.27
CA VAL A 229 3.74 2.75 -11.03
C VAL A 229 2.99 1.53 -11.60
N ARG A 230 3.73 0.53 -12.11
CA ARG A 230 3.17 -0.74 -12.59
C ARG A 230 2.56 -1.60 -11.48
N GLY A 231 3.04 -1.42 -10.25
CA GLY A 231 2.50 -2.04 -9.04
C GLY A 231 1.32 -1.30 -8.41
N THR A 232 0.98 -0.10 -8.89
CA THR A 232 -0.10 0.70 -8.29
C THR A 232 -1.45 0.11 -8.67
N PHE A 233 -2.33 -0.09 -7.67
CA PHE A 233 -3.57 -0.87 -7.76
C PHE A 233 -3.35 -2.31 -8.25
N ALA A 234 -2.16 -2.87 -8.05
CA ALA A 234 -1.83 -4.22 -8.50
C ALA A 234 -2.03 -5.32 -7.45
N ASN A 235 -2.70 -5.01 -6.33
CA ASN A 235 -2.96 -5.99 -5.28
C ASN A 235 -3.96 -7.05 -5.77
N ILE A 236 -3.64 -8.32 -5.57
CA ILE A 236 -4.47 -9.47 -6.00
C ILE A 236 -5.87 -9.51 -5.39
N ARG A 237 -6.13 -8.77 -4.30
CA ARG A 237 -7.42 -8.66 -3.61
C ARG A 237 -8.15 -7.34 -3.87
N LEU A 238 -7.61 -6.48 -4.73
CA LEU A 238 -8.31 -5.24 -5.09
C LEU A 238 -9.63 -5.59 -5.79
N LYS A 239 -10.74 -5.02 -5.31
CA LYS A 239 -12.07 -5.18 -5.91
C LYS A 239 -12.45 -3.90 -6.62
N ASN A 240 -12.50 -3.95 -7.95
CA ASN A 240 -12.86 -2.82 -8.80
C ASN A 240 -14.30 -2.95 -9.27
N LEU A 241 -15.16 -2.03 -8.83
CA LEU A 241 -16.59 -2.00 -9.13
C LEU A 241 -16.89 -1.70 -10.60
N LEU A 242 -15.91 -1.20 -11.38
CA LEU A 242 -16.04 -1.10 -12.84
C LEU A 242 -16.07 -2.47 -13.53
N VAL A 243 -15.53 -3.50 -12.87
CA VAL A 243 -15.51 -4.89 -13.33
C VAL A 243 -16.03 -5.81 -12.21
N PRO A 244 -17.35 -5.82 -11.96
CA PRO A 244 -17.94 -6.56 -10.85
C PRO A 244 -17.54 -8.04 -10.83
N GLY A 245 -17.24 -8.57 -9.64
CA GLY A 245 -16.82 -9.95 -9.44
C GLY A 245 -15.34 -10.24 -9.76
N SER A 246 -14.58 -9.26 -10.26
CA SER A 246 -13.13 -9.41 -10.42
C SER A 246 -12.37 -9.07 -9.13
N GLU A 247 -11.27 -9.78 -8.89
CA GLU A 247 -10.25 -9.43 -7.91
C GLU A 247 -8.91 -9.25 -8.63
N GLY A 248 -8.11 -8.30 -8.17
CA GLY A 248 -6.77 -8.08 -8.68
C GLY A 248 -6.58 -6.76 -9.41
N ASN A 249 -5.57 -6.72 -10.26
CA ASN A 249 -5.10 -5.51 -10.93
C ASN A 249 -5.91 -5.15 -12.19
N VAL A 250 -7.21 -5.46 -12.22
CA VAL A 250 -8.05 -5.39 -13.43
C VAL A 250 -8.90 -4.14 -13.44
N THR A 251 -8.99 -3.50 -14.61
CA THR A 251 -9.96 -2.44 -14.90
C THR A 251 -10.45 -2.56 -16.34
N VAL A 252 -11.26 -1.60 -16.77
CA VAL A 252 -11.79 -1.48 -18.12
C VAL A 252 -11.37 -0.14 -18.72
N HIS A 253 -10.92 -0.17 -19.96
CA HIS A 253 -10.81 1.04 -20.77
C HIS A 253 -12.22 1.43 -21.22
N LEU A 254 -12.73 2.56 -20.73
CA LEU A 254 -14.16 2.90 -20.87
C LEU A 254 -14.60 3.14 -22.32
N PRO A 255 -13.80 3.79 -23.20
CA PRO A 255 -14.21 4.04 -24.58
C PRO A 255 -14.53 2.78 -25.41
N ASP A 256 -13.75 1.71 -25.28
CA ASP A 256 -13.90 0.47 -26.06
C ASP A 256 -14.42 -0.73 -25.23
N GLY A 257 -14.45 -0.60 -23.90
CA GLY A 257 -14.88 -1.65 -22.98
C GLY A 257 -13.85 -2.77 -22.78
N GLU A 258 -12.62 -2.61 -23.24
CA GLU A 258 -11.59 -3.65 -23.14
C GLU A 258 -11.11 -3.82 -21.68
N ARG A 259 -11.12 -5.06 -21.18
CA ARG A 259 -10.57 -5.38 -19.86
C ARG A 259 -9.06 -5.52 -19.94
N MET A 260 -8.35 -4.84 -19.06
CA MET A 260 -6.88 -4.88 -19.00
C MET A 260 -6.37 -4.57 -17.60
N SER A 261 -5.05 -4.53 -17.42
CA SER A 261 -4.50 -4.12 -16.13
C SER A 261 -4.68 -2.63 -15.88
N VAL A 262 -4.75 -2.22 -14.60
CA VAL A 262 -4.88 -0.78 -14.24
C VAL A 262 -3.75 0.06 -14.85
N PHE A 263 -2.52 -0.47 -14.85
CA PHE A 263 -1.38 0.21 -15.47
C PHE A 263 -1.54 0.34 -16.99
N ASP A 264 -1.93 -0.73 -17.69
CA ASP A 264 -2.09 -0.69 -19.15
C ASP A 264 -3.21 0.28 -19.57
N ALA A 265 -4.32 0.34 -18.80
CA ALA A 265 -5.40 1.31 -19.03
C ALA A 265 -4.92 2.76 -18.81
N ALA A 266 -4.13 3.00 -17.77
CA ALA A 266 -3.54 4.31 -17.51
C ALA A 266 -2.58 4.77 -18.62
N GLU A 267 -1.78 3.87 -19.20
CA GLU A 267 -0.93 4.17 -20.36
C GLU A 267 -1.77 4.54 -21.60
N ARG A 268 -2.88 3.83 -21.86
CA ARG A 268 -3.80 4.15 -22.96
C ARG A 268 -4.41 5.54 -22.81
N TYR A 269 -5.00 5.84 -21.66
CA TYR A 269 -5.56 7.17 -21.40
C TYR A 269 -4.52 8.29 -21.46
N ARG A 270 -3.25 8.00 -21.11
CA ARG A 270 -2.15 8.96 -21.30
C ARG A 270 -1.90 9.26 -22.77
N ALA A 271 -1.91 8.24 -23.64
CA ALA A 271 -1.78 8.43 -25.09
C ALA A 271 -2.97 9.21 -25.68
N GLU A 272 -4.14 9.08 -25.08
CA GLU A 272 -5.36 9.81 -25.45
C GLU A 272 -5.46 11.22 -24.85
N ASN A 273 -4.49 11.61 -23.99
CA ASN A 273 -4.50 12.88 -23.24
C ASN A 273 -5.75 13.07 -22.35
N VAL A 274 -6.25 11.96 -21.78
CA VAL A 274 -7.43 11.97 -20.91
C VAL A 274 -6.99 11.98 -19.44
N PRO A 275 -7.41 12.98 -18.64
CA PRO A 275 -7.13 12.98 -17.20
C PRO A 275 -7.92 11.88 -16.48
N LEU A 276 -7.38 11.36 -15.38
CA LEU A 276 -8.01 10.26 -14.66
C LEU A 276 -8.51 10.66 -13.28
N LEU A 277 -9.51 9.92 -12.81
CA LEU A 277 -10.05 9.99 -11.45
C LEU A 277 -10.10 8.61 -10.81
N VAL A 278 -10.09 8.60 -9.48
CA VAL A 278 -10.43 7.42 -8.66
C VAL A 278 -11.72 7.72 -7.92
N LEU A 279 -12.66 6.78 -7.94
CA LEU A 279 -13.83 6.82 -7.05
C LEU A 279 -13.64 5.80 -5.94
N ALA A 280 -13.99 6.16 -4.70
CA ALA A 280 -13.88 5.27 -3.55
C ALA A 280 -15.00 5.49 -2.54
N GLY A 281 -15.22 4.49 -1.67
CA GLY A 281 -16.12 4.59 -0.53
C GLY A 281 -15.48 5.26 0.68
N LYS A 282 -15.78 4.74 1.87
CA LYS A 282 -15.31 5.23 3.16
C LYS A 282 -13.89 4.75 3.48
N GLU A 283 -13.20 5.48 4.35
CA GLU A 283 -11.88 5.14 4.89
C GLU A 283 -10.82 4.85 3.81
N TYR A 284 -10.89 5.57 2.69
CA TYR A 284 -9.97 5.39 1.59
C TYR A 284 -8.52 5.70 2.03
N GLY A 285 -7.62 4.75 1.77
CA GLY A 285 -6.21 4.84 2.12
C GLY A 285 -5.87 4.44 3.55
N SER A 286 -6.67 3.57 4.18
CA SER A 286 -6.38 3.11 5.54
C SER A 286 -5.08 2.29 5.64
N GLY A 287 -4.50 2.20 6.84
CA GLY A 287 -3.36 1.33 7.11
C GLY A 287 -2.00 2.01 7.04
N SER A 288 -1.11 1.57 6.14
CA SER A 288 0.31 1.96 6.18
C SER A 288 0.54 3.36 5.63
N SER A 289 1.43 4.13 6.26
CA SER A 289 1.99 5.34 5.65
C SER A 289 2.90 4.94 4.49
N ARG A 290 2.36 4.88 3.27
CA ARG A 290 3.08 4.61 2.03
C ARG A 290 2.85 5.78 1.09
N ASP A 291 3.89 6.56 0.87
CA ASP A 291 3.89 7.66 -0.09
C ASP A 291 3.64 7.17 -1.53
N TRP A 292 4.10 5.97 -1.87
CA TRP A 292 3.85 5.31 -3.15
C TRP A 292 2.38 5.09 -3.47
N ALA A 293 1.49 5.05 -2.48
CA ALA A 293 0.05 5.04 -2.73
C ALA A 293 -0.43 6.35 -3.37
N ALA A 294 0.21 7.49 -3.07
CA ALA A 294 -0.07 8.78 -3.71
C ALA A 294 0.80 9.01 -4.97
N LYS A 295 2.10 8.70 -4.91
CA LYS A 295 3.01 8.84 -6.08
C LYS A 295 2.55 7.98 -7.24
N GLY A 296 2.18 6.73 -6.97
CA GLY A 296 1.63 5.82 -7.97
C GLY A 296 0.34 6.36 -8.59
N THR A 297 -0.59 6.82 -7.76
CA THR A 297 -1.85 7.44 -8.20
C THR A 297 -1.61 8.62 -9.15
N LEU A 298 -0.67 9.52 -8.80
CA LEU A 298 -0.26 10.62 -9.66
C LEU A 298 0.34 10.13 -10.99
N LEU A 299 1.30 9.19 -10.94
CA LEU A 299 2.05 8.72 -12.11
C LEU A 299 1.19 7.87 -13.06
N LEU A 300 0.12 7.24 -12.56
CA LEU A 300 -0.92 6.65 -13.41
C LEU A 300 -1.74 7.72 -14.15
N GLY A 301 -1.63 9.00 -13.79
CA GLY A 301 -2.34 10.10 -14.45
C GLY A 301 -3.60 10.58 -13.71
N ALA A 302 -3.89 10.04 -12.52
CA ALA A 302 -5.02 10.52 -11.74
C ALA A 302 -4.77 11.96 -11.23
N ARG A 303 -5.77 12.82 -11.40
CA ARG A 303 -5.74 14.23 -10.99
C ARG A 303 -6.55 14.50 -9.73
N ALA A 304 -7.56 13.68 -9.47
CA ALA A 304 -8.32 13.72 -8.24
C ALA A 304 -8.72 12.32 -7.80
N VAL A 305 -9.00 12.18 -6.51
CA VAL A 305 -9.70 11.05 -5.92
C VAL A 305 -10.99 11.58 -5.34
N LEU A 306 -12.14 10.93 -5.57
CA LEU A 306 -13.42 11.29 -4.98
C LEU A 306 -13.89 10.15 -4.10
N ALA A 307 -13.89 10.38 -2.78
CA ALA A 307 -14.19 9.37 -1.78
C ALA A 307 -15.25 9.85 -0.78
N GLU A 308 -15.90 8.94 -0.05
CA GLU A 308 -16.81 9.32 1.04
C GLU A 308 -16.04 9.81 2.26
N SER A 309 -14.90 9.18 2.56
CA SER A 309 -13.97 9.64 3.59
C SER A 309 -12.56 9.10 3.35
N TYR A 310 -11.58 9.72 4.01
CA TYR A 310 -10.16 9.39 3.87
C TYR A 310 -9.54 9.07 5.23
N GLU A 311 -8.55 8.18 5.23
CA GLU A 311 -7.58 8.13 6.31
C GLU A 311 -6.65 9.36 6.24
N ARG A 312 -6.32 9.93 7.40
CA ARG A 312 -5.62 11.20 7.58
C ARG A 312 -4.28 11.25 6.84
N ILE A 313 -3.43 10.24 6.98
CA ILE A 313 -2.08 10.20 6.40
C ILE A 313 -2.18 10.07 4.88
N HIS A 314 -3.06 9.19 4.39
CA HIS A 314 -3.21 9.02 2.94
C HIS A 314 -3.72 10.28 2.25
N ARG A 315 -4.71 10.97 2.84
CA ARG A 315 -5.18 12.28 2.34
C ARG A 315 -4.04 13.28 2.22
N SER A 316 -3.22 13.43 3.25
CA SER A 316 -2.06 14.34 3.23
C SER A 316 -1.03 13.94 2.16
N ASN A 317 -0.81 12.65 1.92
CA ASN A 317 0.08 12.19 0.86
C ASN A 317 -0.46 12.53 -0.54
N LEU A 318 -1.77 12.41 -0.78
CA LEU A 318 -2.39 12.82 -2.05
C LEU A 318 -2.16 14.31 -2.32
N VAL A 319 -2.44 15.16 -1.33
CA VAL A 319 -2.17 16.60 -1.40
C VAL A 319 -0.69 16.88 -1.66
N GLY A 320 0.19 16.21 -0.92
CA GLY A 320 1.65 16.34 -1.09
C GLY A 320 2.13 15.97 -2.49
N MET A 321 1.44 15.07 -3.18
CA MET A 321 1.76 14.72 -4.58
C MET A 321 1.00 15.56 -5.61
N GLY A 322 0.14 16.50 -5.21
CA GLY A 322 -0.66 17.31 -6.13
C GLY A 322 -1.88 16.58 -6.71
N VAL A 323 -2.32 15.47 -6.11
CA VAL A 323 -3.60 14.82 -6.44
C VAL A 323 -4.67 15.41 -5.54
N LEU A 324 -5.77 15.90 -6.10
CA LEU A 324 -6.83 16.57 -5.34
C LEU A 324 -7.72 15.55 -4.61
N PRO A 325 -7.71 15.48 -3.26
CA PRO A 325 -8.69 14.68 -2.55
C PRO A 325 -10.03 15.43 -2.52
N LEU A 326 -11.02 14.89 -3.21
CA LEU A 326 -12.41 15.31 -3.18
C LEU A 326 -13.18 14.40 -2.24
N GLN A 327 -14.07 14.97 -1.44
CA GLN A 327 -14.99 14.24 -0.60
C GLN A 327 -16.43 14.52 -0.98
N TYR A 328 -17.27 13.49 -1.07
CA TYR A 328 -18.72 13.68 -1.16
C TYR A 328 -19.23 14.51 0.02
N GLU A 329 -20.34 15.24 -0.17
CA GLU A 329 -21.02 15.87 0.95
C GLU A 329 -21.66 14.83 1.87
N ASN A 330 -21.96 15.21 3.11
CA ASN A 330 -22.54 14.30 4.08
C ASN A 330 -23.83 13.66 3.54
N GLY A 331 -23.89 12.33 3.55
CA GLY A 331 -25.03 11.56 3.04
C GLY A 331 -25.00 11.30 1.52
N GLN A 332 -23.99 11.79 0.80
CA GLN A 332 -23.76 11.47 -0.60
C GLN A 332 -22.68 10.40 -0.77
N SER A 333 -22.89 9.52 -1.75
CA SER A 333 -21.94 8.51 -2.21
C SER A 333 -22.10 8.29 -3.71
N ALA A 334 -21.22 7.48 -4.31
CA ALA A 334 -21.42 7.04 -5.69
C ALA A 334 -22.77 6.32 -5.86
N GLU A 335 -23.17 5.50 -4.89
CA GLU A 335 -24.44 4.78 -4.90
C GLU A 335 -25.64 5.74 -4.81
N SER A 336 -25.65 6.66 -3.85
CA SER A 336 -26.78 7.59 -3.65
C SER A 336 -26.97 8.54 -4.85
N LEU A 337 -25.90 8.84 -5.57
CA LEU A 337 -25.90 9.66 -6.78
C LEU A 337 -26.09 8.82 -8.06
N SER A 338 -26.20 7.49 -7.93
CA SER A 338 -26.29 6.54 -9.03
C SER A 338 -25.17 6.75 -10.07
N LEU A 339 -23.94 6.94 -9.59
CA LEU A 339 -22.73 6.99 -10.41
C LEU A 339 -22.28 5.57 -10.71
N SER A 340 -22.15 5.27 -12.00
CA SER A 340 -21.65 3.98 -12.50
C SER A 340 -20.12 3.93 -12.60
N GLY A 341 -19.47 5.09 -12.57
CA GLY A 341 -18.06 5.27 -12.87
C GLY A 341 -17.74 5.32 -14.37
N ARG A 342 -18.73 5.12 -15.24
CA ARG A 342 -18.57 5.18 -16.71
C ARG A 342 -18.72 6.60 -17.27
N GLU A 343 -19.14 7.54 -16.43
CA GLU A 343 -19.36 8.92 -16.82
C GLU A 343 -18.07 9.63 -17.24
N GLY A 344 -18.20 10.71 -18.00
CA GLY A 344 -17.16 11.72 -18.13
C GLY A 344 -17.29 12.75 -17.00
N PHE A 345 -16.20 13.05 -16.31
CA PHE A 345 -16.20 13.90 -15.13
C PHE A 345 -15.50 15.24 -15.37
N ASP A 346 -16.18 16.33 -15.02
CA ASP A 346 -15.60 17.67 -14.91
C ASP A 346 -15.60 18.10 -13.45
N VAL A 347 -14.46 18.56 -12.93
CA VAL A 347 -14.32 19.20 -11.61
C VAL A 347 -13.99 20.67 -11.85
N THR A 348 -14.95 21.53 -11.52
CA THR A 348 -14.90 22.96 -11.83
C THR A 348 -14.93 23.83 -10.57
N GLY A 349 -14.44 25.07 -10.72
CA GLY A 349 -14.32 26.03 -9.62
C GLY A 349 -12.92 26.06 -9.00
N LEU A 350 -11.94 25.39 -9.62
CA LEU A 350 -10.54 25.38 -9.17
C LEU A 350 -9.79 26.64 -9.63
N SER A 351 -10.14 27.18 -10.80
CA SER A 351 -9.48 28.33 -11.42
C SER A 351 -9.71 29.66 -10.71
N GLY A 352 -10.81 29.80 -9.96
CA GLY A 352 -11.15 31.01 -9.20
C GLY A 352 -10.32 31.21 -7.92
N GLY A 353 -9.39 30.30 -7.64
CA GLY A 353 -8.60 30.27 -6.41
C GLY A 353 -9.17 29.29 -5.39
N LEU A 354 -8.27 28.60 -4.69
CA LEU A 354 -8.62 27.61 -3.68
C LEU A 354 -8.50 28.19 -2.26
N SER A 355 -9.43 27.81 -1.39
CA SER A 355 -9.38 28.00 0.05
C SER A 355 -9.52 26.65 0.77
N PRO A 356 -9.13 26.56 2.06
CA PRO A 356 -9.25 25.31 2.79
C PRO A 356 -10.69 24.78 2.81
N ARG A 357 -10.88 23.50 2.53
CA ARG A 357 -12.17 22.79 2.51
C ARG A 357 -13.21 23.42 1.59
N MET A 358 -12.76 24.08 0.52
CA MET A 358 -13.63 24.71 -0.47
C MET A 358 -14.55 23.68 -1.12
N LYS A 359 -15.80 24.08 -1.36
CA LYS A 359 -16.75 23.32 -2.16
C LYS A 359 -16.48 23.54 -3.65
N VAL A 360 -16.44 22.45 -4.42
CA VAL A 360 -16.25 22.45 -5.87
C VAL A 360 -17.42 21.75 -6.54
N THR A 361 -17.68 22.08 -7.80
CA THR A 361 -18.76 21.46 -8.57
C THR A 361 -18.21 20.31 -9.40
N VAL A 362 -18.79 19.13 -9.22
CA VAL A 362 -18.51 17.93 -10.01
C VAL A 362 -19.69 17.70 -10.96
N ARG A 363 -19.40 17.59 -12.27
CA ARG A 363 -20.37 17.23 -13.29
C ARG A 363 -20.02 15.87 -13.86
N ALA A 364 -20.96 14.93 -13.78
CA ALA A 364 -20.85 13.59 -14.34
C ALA A 364 -21.77 13.50 -15.56
N ARG A 365 -21.19 13.35 -16.74
CA ARG A 365 -21.90 13.16 -18.02
C ARG A 365 -22.01 11.67 -18.32
N ARG A 366 -23.23 11.17 -18.28
CA ARG A 366 -23.57 9.77 -18.58
C ARG A 366 -23.48 9.48 -20.07
N GLU A 367 -23.43 8.20 -20.41
CA GLU A 367 -23.33 7.72 -21.80
C GLU A 367 -24.58 8.07 -22.62
N ASP A 368 -25.75 8.18 -21.98
CA ASP A 368 -27.01 8.64 -22.58
C ASP A 368 -27.08 10.16 -22.81
N GLY A 369 -26.03 10.90 -22.44
CA GLY A 369 -25.95 12.36 -22.53
C GLY A 369 -26.53 13.11 -21.33
N ALA A 370 -27.22 12.43 -20.41
CA ALA A 370 -27.71 13.05 -19.19
C ALA A 370 -26.53 13.53 -18.32
N THR A 371 -26.69 14.69 -17.68
CA THR A 371 -25.65 15.27 -16.83
C THR A 371 -26.17 15.39 -15.41
N LEU A 372 -25.44 14.79 -14.47
CA LEU A 372 -25.64 14.99 -13.04
C LEU A 372 -24.63 16.01 -12.53
N SER A 373 -25.08 17.03 -11.83
CA SER A 373 -24.21 17.99 -11.15
C SER A 373 -24.39 17.89 -9.66
N PHE A 374 -23.30 17.78 -8.92
CA PHE A 374 -23.30 17.76 -7.46
C PHE A 374 -22.08 18.49 -6.92
N THR A 375 -22.07 18.73 -5.61
CA THR A 375 -20.99 19.43 -4.92
C THR A 375 -20.11 18.43 -4.19
N ALA A 376 -18.80 18.67 -4.20
CA ALA A 376 -17.83 17.92 -3.40
C ALA A 376 -16.95 18.90 -2.61
N ILE A 377 -16.35 18.42 -1.53
CA ILE A 377 -15.42 19.18 -0.70
C ILE A 377 -14.01 18.88 -1.16
N ALA A 378 -13.26 19.88 -1.61
CA ALA A 378 -11.82 19.77 -1.81
C ALA A 378 -11.13 19.69 -0.45
N ARG A 379 -10.66 18.50 -0.07
CA ARG A 379 -10.04 18.18 1.23
C ARG A 379 -8.60 18.67 1.34
N LEU A 380 -8.38 19.93 0.99
CA LEU A 380 -7.24 20.74 1.37
C LEU A 380 -7.58 21.38 2.71
N ASP A 381 -7.10 20.84 3.80
CA ASP A 381 -7.61 21.16 5.14
C ASP A 381 -6.93 22.40 5.75
N THR A 382 -5.79 22.85 5.18
CA THR A 382 -5.03 24.01 5.67
C THR A 382 -4.57 24.93 4.54
N PRO A 383 -4.23 26.20 4.83
CA PRO A 383 -3.64 27.10 3.82
C PRO A 383 -2.33 26.58 3.21
N VAL A 384 -1.51 25.87 3.99
CA VAL A 384 -0.25 25.27 3.53
C VAL A 384 -0.53 24.17 2.50
N GLU A 385 -1.57 23.36 2.72
CA GLU A 385 -1.99 22.33 1.77
C GLU A 385 -2.52 22.92 0.46
N VAL A 386 -3.22 24.06 0.54
CA VAL A 386 -3.63 24.83 -0.63
C VAL A 386 -2.40 25.30 -1.42
N ASP A 387 -1.37 25.80 -0.73
CA ASP A 387 -0.12 26.22 -1.35
C ASP A 387 0.63 25.05 -2.01
N TYR A 388 0.72 23.91 -1.35
CA TYR A 388 1.30 22.69 -1.95
C TYR A 388 0.56 22.28 -3.21
N TYR A 389 -0.77 22.21 -3.18
CA TYR A 389 -1.56 21.85 -4.35
C TYR A 389 -1.39 22.85 -5.49
N ARG A 390 -1.39 24.17 -5.19
CA ARG A 390 -1.11 25.23 -6.18
C ARG A 390 0.24 25.06 -6.86
N ASN A 391 1.21 24.51 -6.16
CA ASN A 391 2.54 24.24 -6.68
C ASN A 391 2.66 22.91 -7.44
N GLY A 392 1.60 22.10 -7.53
CA GLY A 392 1.65 20.75 -8.10
C GLY A 392 2.21 19.71 -7.13
N GLY A 393 2.26 20.01 -5.83
CA GLY A 393 2.73 19.14 -4.75
C GLY A 393 3.79 19.79 -3.86
N ILE A 394 4.12 19.12 -2.76
CA ILE A 394 5.12 19.56 -1.77
C ILE A 394 6.53 19.58 -2.38
N LEU A 395 6.88 18.61 -3.23
CA LEU A 395 8.22 18.51 -3.82
C LEU A 395 8.50 19.72 -4.73
N PRO A 396 7.64 20.06 -5.72
CA PRO A 396 7.77 21.31 -6.48
C PRO A 396 7.79 22.57 -5.60
N ALA A 397 6.92 22.66 -4.58
CA ALA A 397 6.83 23.83 -3.71
C ALA A 397 8.15 24.10 -2.98
N VAL A 398 8.72 23.04 -2.37
CA VAL A 398 9.99 23.13 -1.65
C VAL A 398 11.13 23.49 -2.60
N LEU A 399 11.20 22.86 -3.78
CA LEU A 399 12.26 23.14 -4.75
C LEU A 399 12.22 24.59 -5.27
N ARG A 400 11.02 25.12 -5.57
CA ARG A 400 10.86 26.53 -5.94
C ARG A 400 11.30 27.48 -4.82
N LYS A 401 10.95 27.17 -3.57
CA LYS A 401 11.39 27.97 -2.41
C LYS A 401 12.91 27.95 -2.23
N LEU A 402 13.55 26.79 -2.40
CA LEU A 402 15.00 26.66 -2.33
C LEU A 402 15.71 27.40 -3.47
N ALA A 403 15.10 27.46 -4.66
CA ALA A 403 15.68 28.17 -5.81
C ALA A 403 15.50 29.70 -5.77
N GLN A 404 14.71 30.22 -4.82
CA GLN A 404 14.51 31.65 -4.57
C GLN A 404 15.45 32.22 -3.50
N GLY A 405 16.02 31.36 -2.66
CA GLY A 405 17.11 31.70 -1.74
C GLY A 405 18.45 31.50 -2.41
#